data_AF-A0A950MZQ9-F1
#
_entry.id   AF-A0A950MZQ9-F1
#
_cell.length_a   1.000
_cell.length_b   1.000
_cell.length_c   1.000
_cell.angle_alpha   90.00
_cell.angle_beta   90.00
_cell.angle_gamma   90.00
#
_symmetry.space_group_name_H-M   'P 1'
#
loop_
_entity.id
_entity.type
_entity.pdbx_description
1 polymer ?
#
loop_
_entity_poly.entity_id
_entity_poly.type
_entity_poly.pdbx_seq_one_letter_code
_entity_poly.pdbx_strand_id
1 'polypeptide(L)'
;MQRAHKGHRWTVVSLIGLIGLVNALLAVAIWFAPRVTNAVPTAAIMPDSGKAYLAEVHFDVGPFYTVPSDNLTTATASRLILLEDARPLGPAHSSHNDIRLTGAGRFSHWGDWIYFSSSDGSDPRSGRHVYTIESSTALHRLSLVPFIVFDLVILIVLWRQLTALTAWLRALGNRLCIGVSQALVWYAICTGACLGVADFIYGSSAFTPVQPAPVGNLTDRAAWYRGHTADYNLVFLGDSRTYCAMHPELIDPLLNTSSFNLASFANWFPTQLALVQDLAPIIPKGTTVVWSLGWQNFTFSTGIHHVYPIGFRNAVRYLAWGVPTKGMADNLIYFNPALRFLATRGAVRQDFLDFLNRPFDWATLSGITQTEAAESLPLPSSELLEKTTLDARDLAQIYRDLPNVHSVDLNRDGDKITSLTVHFRRGSYYRIEVDHSFFRQKQTERGPTVRGDQPIIEPPYWHIFEQILSIFKANGVDIIVNEIDEAPFVYSGGLEQRRRYHKYMRGVVAKRVQEAGFPYVSVDFERLTDEDYFDYDHINSRGARTFIPMLVQKIRPYVQAYPIKTLSGPSSE
;
A
#
# COMPACT_ATOMS: atom_id res chain seq x y z
N MET A 1 28.50 21.36 55.25
CA MET A 1 28.27 21.31 53.78
C MET A 1 28.30 19.91 53.15
N GLN A 2 29.05 18.90 53.66
CA GLN A 2 29.05 17.54 53.07
C GLN A 2 27.75 16.72 53.22
N ARG A 3 26.89 17.01 54.22
CA ARG A 3 25.58 16.31 54.38
C ARG A 3 24.55 16.69 53.30
N ALA A 4 24.59 17.93 52.77
CA ALA A 4 23.64 18.42 51.77
C ALA A 4 23.84 17.78 50.38
N HIS A 5 25.11 17.51 49.99
CA HIS A 5 25.42 16.85 48.71
C HIS A 5 25.07 15.36 48.67
N LYS A 6 25.10 14.65 49.81
CA LYS A 6 24.62 13.26 49.88
C LYS A 6 23.10 13.20 49.71
N GLY A 7 22.35 14.13 50.30
CA GLY A 7 20.89 14.19 50.18
C GLY A 7 20.41 14.28 48.72
N HIS A 8 21.00 15.18 47.94
CA HIS A 8 20.61 15.39 46.53
C HIS A 8 20.83 14.16 45.63
N ARG A 9 21.89 13.37 45.87
CA ARG A 9 22.18 12.15 45.06
C ARG A 9 21.17 11.04 45.32
N TRP A 10 20.74 10.87 46.57
CA TRP A 10 19.69 9.92 46.90
C TRP A 10 18.33 10.38 46.33
N THR A 11 18.04 11.67 46.28
CA THR A 11 16.80 12.19 45.69
C THR A 11 16.70 11.88 44.19
N VAL A 12 17.77 12.06 43.41
CA VAL A 12 17.77 11.73 41.97
C VAL A 12 17.62 10.23 41.73
N VAL A 13 18.37 9.41 42.47
CA VAL A 13 18.26 7.94 42.36
C VAL A 13 16.87 7.46 42.77
N SER A 14 16.27 8.04 43.81
CA SER A 14 14.90 7.73 44.21
C SER A 14 13.85 8.17 43.19
N LEU A 15 14.04 9.31 42.52
CA LEU A 15 13.13 9.78 41.46
C LEU A 15 13.22 8.93 40.18
N ILE A 16 14.44 8.53 39.78
CA ILE A 16 14.65 7.58 38.68
C ILE A 16 14.08 6.21 39.04
N GLY A 17 14.31 5.76 40.28
CA GLY A 17 13.73 4.53 40.80
C GLY A 17 12.19 4.57 40.82
N LEU A 18 11.60 5.74 41.09
CA LEU A 18 10.15 5.94 41.08
C LEU A 18 9.57 5.95 39.66
N ILE A 19 10.24 6.60 38.69
CA ILE A 19 9.90 6.47 37.26
C ILE A 19 9.96 4.99 36.85
N GLY A 20 11.05 4.31 37.21
CA GLY A 20 11.25 2.90 36.93
C GLY A 20 10.16 2.02 37.54
N LEU A 21 9.75 2.29 38.78
CA LEU A 21 8.68 1.58 39.46
C LEU A 21 7.32 1.84 38.81
N VAL A 22 7.00 3.09 38.47
CA VAL A 22 5.72 3.46 37.82
C VAL A 22 5.64 2.84 36.42
N ASN A 23 6.74 2.85 35.67
CA ASN A 23 6.82 2.19 34.37
C ASN A 23 6.80 0.66 34.50
N ALA A 24 7.36 0.09 35.57
CA ALA A 24 7.26 -1.34 35.86
C ALA A 24 5.82 -1.74 36.22
N LEU A 25 5.10 -0.94 37.00
CA LEU A 25 3.69 -1.16 37.33
C LEU A 25 2.80 -1.02 36.09
N LEU A 26 3.07 -0.04 35.22
CA LEU A 26 2.41 0.08 33.92
C LEU A 26 2.70 -1.14 33.03
N ALA A 27 3.96 -1.60 32.99
CA ALA A 27 4.33 -2.80 32.27
C ALA A 27 3.64 -4.05 32.83
N VAL A 28 3.47 -4.17 34.14
CA VAL A 28 2.69 -5.23 34.80
C VAL A 28 1.21 -5.13 34.40
N ALA A 29 0.60 -3.94 34.42
CA ALA A 29 -0.78 -3.75 33.98
C ALA A 29 -0.98 -4.13 32.50
N ILE A 30 0.00 -3.86 31.64
CA ILE A 30 -0.02 -4.29 30.23
C ILE A 30 0.22 -5.80 30.10
N TRP A 31 1.14 -6.36 30.88
CA TRP A 31 1.52 -7.78 30.86
C TRP A 31 0.36 -8.68 31.30
N PHE A 32 -0.38 -8.24 32.32
CA PHE A 32 -1.54 -8.93 32.88
C PHE A 32 -2.86 -8.33 32.41
N ALA A 33 -2.87 -7.68 31.24
CA ALA A 33 -4.10 -7.17 30.64
C ALA A 33 -5.12 -8.31 30.52
N PRO A 34 -6.36 -8.13 31.01
CA PRO A 34 -7.33 -9.20 31.05
C PRO A 34 -7.66 -9.66 29.63
N ARG A 35 -7.90 -10.96 29.50
CA ARG A 35 -8.58 -11.52 28.33
C ARG A 35 -10.07 -11.56 28.64
N VAL A 36 -10.87 -11.20 27.64
CA VAL A 36 -12.32 -11.31 27.74
C VAL A 36 -12.81 -12.44 26.87
N THR A 37 -13.70 -13.23 27.45
CA THR A 37 -14.41 -14.30 26.78
C THR A 37 -15.90 -14.13 27.06
N ASN A 38 -16.68 -13.86 26.02
CA ASN A 38 -18.12 -13.68 26.13
C ASN A 38 -18.84 -14.62 25.17
N ALA A 39 -19.95 -15.22 25.59
CA ALA A 39 -20.86 -15.86 24.64
C ALA A 39 -21.56 -14.79 23.81
N VAL A 40 -21.83 -15.08 22.53
CA VAL A 40 -22.70 -14.26 21.68
C VAL A 40 -24.09 -14.90 21.73
N PRO A 41 -25.06 -14.32 22.48
CA PRO A 41 -26.37 -14.92 22.60
C PRO A 41 -27.07 -14.97 21.25
N THR A 42 -27.68 -16.10 20.90
CA THR A 42 -28.40 -16.27 19.63
C THR A 42 -29.48 -15.19 19.42
N ALA A 43 -30.10 -14.71 20.51
CA ALA A 43 -31.10 -13.64 20.48
C ALA A 43 -30.52 -12.25 20.17
N ALA A 44 -29.22 -12.04 20.36
CA ALA A 44 -28.53 -10.79 20.03
C ALA A 44 -28.05 -10.75 18.56
N ILE A 45 -28.13 -11.89 17.84
CA ILE A 45 -27.73 -11.98 16.44
C ILE A 45 -28.87 -11.49 15.57
N MET A 46 -28.60 -10.45 14.79
CA MET A 46 -29.53 -9.87 13.82
C MET A 46 -29.06 -10.17 12.39
N PRO A 47 -29.98 -10.38 11.44
CA PRO A 47 -29.60 -10.46 10.04
C PRO A 47 -29.12 -9.10 9.56
N ASP A 48 -28.04 -9.08 8.79
CA ASP A 48 -27.64 -7.92 8.00
C ASP A 48 -28.20 -8.09 6.58
N SER A 49 -27.33 -8.22 5.59
CA SER A 49 -27.65 -8.42 4.18
C SER A 49 -26.81 -9.57 3.63
N GLY A 50 -27.32 -10.27 2.61
CA GLY A 50 -26.66 -11.45 2.06
C GLY A 50 -26.45 -12.54 3.12
N LYS A 51 -25.20 -13.00 3.24
CA LYS A 51 -24.77 -14.04 4.20
C LYS A 51 -24.32 -13.47 5.56
N ALA A 52 -24.38 -12.15 5.74
CA ALA A 52 -23.89 -11.48 6.93
C ALA A 52 -24.95 -11.41 8.03
N TYR A 53 -24.46 -11.54 9.25
CA TYR A 53 -25.17 -11.32 10.49
C TYR A 53 -24.36 -10.34 11.34
N LEU A 54 -25.06 -9.60 12.18
CA LEU A 54 -24.45 -8.66 13.11
C LEU A 54 -24.89 -8.99 14.54
N ALA A 55 -23.94 -8.95 15.46
CA ALA A 55 -24.21 -9.09 16.88
C ALA A 55 -23.51 -7.97 17.64
N GLU A 56 -24.25 -7.31 18.52
CA GLU A 56 -23.68 -6.32 19.42
C GLU A 56 -22.89 -7.02 20.52
N VAL A 57 -21.66 -6.57 20.74
CA VAL A 57 -20.75 -7.15 21.72
C VAL A 57 -20.31 -6.11 22.72
N HIS A 58 -20.80 -6.26 23.95
CA HIS A 58 -20.40 -5.42 25.07
C HIS A 58 -19.27 -6.11 25.83
N PHE A 59 -18.15 -5.42 26.00
CA PHE A 59 -17.00 -5.90 26.75
C PHE A 59 -16.95 -5.23 28.12
N ASP A 60 -17.20 -5.99 29.19
CA ASP A 60 -16.99 -5.50 30.55
C ASP A 60 -15.51 -5.66 30.93
N VAL A 61 -14.71 -4.66 30.56
CA VAL A 61 -13.24 -4.63 30.75
C VAL A 61 -12.80 -3.58 31.77
N GLY A 62 -13.76 -2.96 32.45
CA GLY A 62 -13.52 -1.86 33.38
C GLY A 62 -12.99 -0.57 32.70
N PRO A 63 -12.70 0.48 33.48
CA PRO A 63 -12.41 1.81 32.96
C PRO A 63 -10.99 2.01 32.41
N PHE A 64 -10.09 1.04 32.64
CA PHE A 64 -8.68 1.15 32.27
C PHE A 64 -8.33 0.41 30.99
N TYR A 65 -9.23 -0.45 30.50
CA TYR A 65 -8.99 -1.29 29.34
C TYR A 65 -10.07 -1.07 28.29
N THR A 66 -9.75 -1.45 27.06
CA THR A 66 -10.65 -1.43 25.92
C THR A 66 -10.34 -2.63 25.05
N VAL A 67 -11.31 -3.07 24.27
CA VAL A 67 -11.07 -4.08 23.23
C VAL A 67 -10.86 -3.33 21.92
N PRO A 68 -9.65 -3.40 21.31
CA PRO A 68 -9.42 -2.78 20.01
C PRO A 68 -10.41 -3.34 18.97
N SER A 69 -11.00 -2.45 18.17
CA SER A 69 -11.82 -2.80 17.02
C SER A 69 -11.18 -2.30 15.73
N ASP A 70 -11.55 -2.92 14.62
CA ASP A 70 -11.20 -2.42 13.30
C ASP A 70 -11.96 -1.12 13.02
N ASN A 71 -11.40 -0.31 12.12
CA ASN A 71 -12.05 0.88 11.57
C ASN A 71 -11.41 1.22 10.21
N LEU A 72 -11.93 2.28 9.56
CA LEU A 72 -11.49 2.72 8.23
C LEU A 72 -10.00 3.10 8.13
N THR A 73 -9.33 3.39 9.26
CA THR A 73 -7.92 3.79 9.30
C THR A 73 -7.00 2.75 9.93
N THR A 74 -7.56 1.72 10.57
CA THR A 74 -6.82 0.62 11.20
C THR A 74 -7.61 -0.68 11.01
N ALA A 75 -7.54 -1.21 9.79
CA ALA A 75 -8.39 -2.32 9.35
C ALA A 75 -8.06 -3.69 9.99
N THR A 76 -6.97 -3.78 10.75
CA THR A 76 -6.52 -4.99 11.46
C THR A 76 -6.19 -4.72 12.93
N ALA A 77 -6.79 -3.69 13.52
CA ALA A 77 -6.55 -3.33 14.92
C ALA A 77 -7.19 -4.30 15.90
N SER A 78 -8.29 -4.95 15.50
CA SER A 78 -8.96 -5.93 16.34
C SER A 78 -8.05 -7.12 16.66
N ARG A 79 -8.21 -7.67 17.86
CA ARG A 79 -7.57 -8.92 18.27
C ARG A 79 -8.60 -9.99 18.63
N LEU A 80 -9.84 -9.72 18.25
CA LEU A 80 -10.97 -10.58 18.56
C LEU A 80 -10.90 -11.83 17.70
N ILE A 81 -11.08 -12.97 18.34
CA ILE A 81 -11.28 -14.28 17.75
C ILE A 81 -12.75 -14.62 17.95
N LEU A 82 -13.48 -14.81 16.87
CA LEU A 82 -14.83 -15.36 16.90
C LEU A 82 -14.72 -16.88 16.80
N LEU A 83 -15.36 -17.60 17.70
CA LEU A 83 -15.40 -19.05 17.75
C LEU A 83 -16.80 -19.52 17.40
N GLU A 84 -16.92 -20.49 16.51
CA GLU A 84 -18.12 -21.27 16.24
C GLU A 84 -17.87 -22.70 16.73
N ASP A 85 -18.66 -23.17 17.68
CA ASP A 85 -18.50 -24.48 18.33
C ASP A 85 -17.05 -24.72 18.84
N ALA A 86 -16.50 -23.70 19.51
CA ALA A 86 -15.12 -23.65 20.01
C ALA A 86 -14.03 -23.72 18.93
N ARG A 87 -14.37 -23.56 17.64
CA ARG A 87 -13.40 -23.47 16.54
C ARG A 87 -13.31 -22.04 16.01
N PRO A 88 -12.11 -21.49 15.77
CA PRO A 88 -11.97 -20.15 15.22
C PRO A 88 -12.64 -20.03 13.85
N LEU A 89 -13.53 -19.04 13.74
CA LEU A 89 -14.03 -18.56 12.48
C LEU A 89 -12.99 -17.65 11.81
N GLY A 90 -13.01 -17.63 10.48
CA GLY A 90 -12.25 -16.69 9.69
C GLY A 90 -12.53 -16.85 8.20
N PRO A 91 -11.92 -16.02 7.35
CA PRO A 91 -10.94 -14.97 7.69
C PRO A 91 -11.45 -13.84 8.61
N ALA A 92 -10.63 -13.43 9.59
CA ALA A 92 -10.84 -12.24 10.41
C ALA A 92 -10.56 -10.95 9.60
N HIS A 93 -10.99 -9.78 10.11
CA HIS A 93 -10.80 -8.48 9.46
C HIS A 93 -11.37 -8.40 8.03
N SER A 94 -12.36 -9.24 7.73
CA SER A 94 -12.96 -9.29 6.41
C SER A 94 -13.74 -8.01 6.15
N SER A 95 -13.72 -7.49 4.92
CA SER A 95 -14.59 -6.35 4.62
C SER A 95 -16.04 -6.75 4.85
N HIS A 96 -16.89 -5.81 5.30
CA HIS A 96 -18.31 -6.13 5.52
C HIS A 96 -18.97 -6.63 4.23
N ASN A 97 -18.47 -6.18 3.06
CA ASN A 97 -18.91 -6.66 1.76
C ASN A 97 -18.53 -8.13 1.52
N ASP A 98 -17.32 -8.56 1.90
CA ASP A 98 -16.90 -9.97 1.76
C ASP A 98 -17.70 -10.90 2.67
N ILE A 99 -18.08 -10.43 3.86
CA ILE A 99 -18.94 -11.19 4.78
C ILE A 99 -20.34 -11.36 4.16
N ARG A 100 -20.90 -10.28 3.59
CA ARG A 100 -22.22 -10.29 2.93
C ARG A 100 -22.27 -11.19 1.70
N LEU A 101 -21.24 -11.12 0.85
CA LEU A 101 -21.22 -11.80 -0.45
C LEU A 101 -20.67 -13.23 -0.35
N THR A 102 -19.53 -13.38 0.33
CA THR A 102 -18.82 -14.67 0.39
C THR A 102 -19.27 -15.50 1.58
N GLY A 103 -19.36 -14.89 2.76
CA GLY A 103 -19.61 -15.60 4.01
C GLY A 103 -18.48 -16.60 4.35
N ALA A 104 -18.84 -17.85 4.66
CA ALA A 104 -17.93 -18.96 4.95
C ALA A 104 -17.00 -18.70 6.15
N GLY A 105 -17.57 -18.31 7.28
CA GLY A 105 -16.83 -18.07 8.53
C GLY A 105 -16.12 -16.72 8.60
N ARG A 106 -16.22 -15.87 7.57
CA ARG A 106 -15.62 -14.52 7.61
C ARG A 106 -16.24 -13.68 8.71
N PHE A 107 -15.42 -12.87 9.36
CA PHE A 107 -15.91 -11.89 10.33
C PHE A 107 -15.07 -10.60 10.38
N SER A 108 -15.67 -9.56 10.93
CA SER A 108 -15.10 -8.24 11.21
C SER A 108 -15.59 -7.78 12.56
N HIS A 109 -14.70 -7.20 13.37
CA HIS A 109 -15.05 -6.57 14.63
C HIS A 109 -14.92 -5.06 14.47
N TRP A 110 -16.06 -4.36 14.47
CA TRP A 110 -16.15 -2.95 14.10
C TRP A 110 -16.93 -2.16 15.15
N GLY A 111 -16.23 -1.33 15.93
CA GLY A 111 -16.81 -0.70 17.12
C GLY A 111 -17.30 -1.77 18.10
N ASP A 112 -18.53 -1.61 18.59
CA ASP A 112 -19.17 -2.56 19.50
C ASP A 112 -19.94 -3.68 18.76
N TRP A 113 -19.62 -3.91 17.49
CA TRP A 113 -20.34 -4.87 16.64
C TRP A 113 -19.41 -5.90 16.03
N ILE A 114 -19.91 -7.13 15.91
CA ILE A 114 -19.28 -8.15 15.08
C ILE A 114 -20.18 -8.40 13.88
N TYR A 115 -19.61 -8.22 12.69
CA TYR A 115 -20.17 -8.69 11.44
C TYR A 115 -19.58 -10.07 11.18
N PHE A 116 -20.41 -11.07 10.90
CA PHE A 116 -19.91 -12.41 10.61
C PHE A 116 -20.88 -13.23 9.78
N SER A 117 -20.40 -14.38 9.32
CA SER A 117 -21.21 -15.44 8.73
C SER A 117 -20.82 -16.76 9.40
N SER A 118 -21.75 -17.71 9.49
CA SER A 118 -21.43 -19.08 9.89
C SER A 118 -20.44 -19.73 8.94
N SER A 119 -19.70 -20.75 9.42
CA SER A 119 -18.73 -21.47 8.57
C SER A 119 -19.40 -22.27 7.45
N ASP A 120 -20.58 -22.84 7.73
CA ASP A 120 -21.32 -23.72 6.81
C ASP A 120 -22.47 -23.02 6.07
N GLY A 121 -22.66 -21.71 6.30
CA GLY A 121 -23.71 -20.91 5.68
C GLY A 121 -25.10 -21.06 6.32
N SER A 122 -25.23 -21.81 7.42
CA SER A 122 -26.48 -21.89 8.18
C SER A 122 -26.83 -20.57 8.87
N ASP A 123 -28.12 -20.34 9.15
CA ASP A 123 -28.55 -19.17 9.91
C ASP A 123 -28.03 -19.26 11.37
N PRO A 124 -27.13 -18.37 11.82
CA PRO A 124 -26.59 -18.40 13.18
C PRO A 124 -27.66 -18.24 14.26
N ARG A 125 -28.84 -17.69 13.92
CA ARG A 125 -29.99 -17.50 14.83
C ARG A 125 -30.78 -18.78 15.07
N SER A 126 -30.55 -19.83 14.26
CA SER A 126 -31.23 -21.12 14.40
C SER A 126 -30.85 -21.89 15.66
N GLY A 127 -29.79 -21.47 16.37
CA GLY A 127 -29.27 -22.16 17.55
C GLY A 127 -28.49 -23.44 17.23
N ARG A 128 -28.18 -23.68 15.95
CA ARG A 128 -27.41 -24.85 15.49
C ARG A 128 -25.94 -24.82 15.93
N HIS A 129 -25.38 -23.62 16.08
CA HIS A 129 -23.99 -23.38 16.47
C HIS A 129 -23.92 -22.44 17.68
N VAL A 130 -22.93 -22.65 18.53
CA VAL A 130 -22.63 -21.79 19.69
C VAL A 130 -21.49 -20.85 19.34
N TYR A 131 -21.75 -19.54 19.45
CA TYR A 131 -20.77 -18.51 19.15
C TYR A 131 -20.17 -17.91 20.42
N THR A 132 -18.84 -17.86 20.49
CA THR A 132 -18.10 -17.26 21.60
C THR A 132 -17.06 -16.31 21.05
N ILE A 133 -16.82 -15.20 21.72
CA ILE A 133 -15.77 -14.25 21.36
C ILE A 133 -14.67 -14.29 22.40
N GLU A 134 -13.43 -14.28 21.94
CA GLU A 134 -12.24 -14.15 22.78
C GLU A 134 -11.43 -12.97 22.30
N SER A 135 -11.00 -12.08 23.19
CA SER A 135 -10.13 -10.97 22.80
C SER A 135 -9.19 -10.56 23.92
N SER A 136 -7.97 -10.17 23.55
CA SER A 136 -7.06 -9.50 24.46
C SER A 136 -7.42 -8.02 24.57
N THR A 137 -7.52 -7.50 25.78
CA THR A 137 -7.72 -6.07 25.98
C THR A 137 -6.43 -5.28 25.78
N ALA A 138 -6.59 -3.97 25.55
CA ALA A 138 -5.51 -2.99 25.55
C ALA A 138 -5.82 -1.91 26.58
N LEU A 139 -4.79 -1.27 27.15
CA LEU A 139 -5.00 -0.10 28.01
C LEU A 139 -5.71 0.99 27.22
N HIS A 140 -6.74 1.57 27.83
CA HIS A 140 -7.43 2.70 27.27
C HIS A 140 -6.45 3.87 27.14
N ARG A 141 -6.49 4.61 26.02
CA ARG A 141 -5.49 5.66 25.72
C ARG A 141 -5.47 6.75 26.79
N LEU A 142 -6.61 7.04 27.41
CA LEU A 142 -6.70 8.02 28.50
C LEU A 142 -6.04 7.52 29.79
N SER A 143 -5.96 6.20 30.01
CA SER A 143 -5.28 5.62 31.16
C SER A 143 -3.77 5.82 31.11
N LEU A 144 -3.20 6.18 29.95
CA LEU A 144 -1.79 6.52 29.80
C LEU A 144 -1.48 7.98 30.17
N VAL A 145 -2.47 8.86 30.19
CA VAL A 145 -2.28 10.31 30.44
C VAL A 145 -1.69 10.58 31.82
N PRO A 146 -2.15 9.96 32.93
CA PRO A 146 -1.54 10.17 34.25
C PRO A 146 -0.08 9.75 34.31
N PHE A 147 0.31 8.68 33.61
CA PHE A 147 1.69 8.20 33.54
C PHE A 147 2.58 9.16 32.75
N ILE A 148 2.08 9.66 31.61
CA ILE A 148 2.80 10.66 30.80
C ILE A 148 2.96 11.96 31.59
N VAL A 149 1.91 12.43 32.27
CA VAL A 149 1.98 13.64 33.12
C VAL A 149 2.95 13.43 34.28
N PHE A 150 2.92 12.26 34.93
CA PHE A 150 3.84 11.92 36.01
C PHE A 150 5.30 11.90 35.53
N ASP A 151 5.58 11.24 34.41
CA ASP A 151 6.91 11.19 33.81
C ASP A 151 7.37 12.57 33.37
N LEU A 152 6.50 13.39 32.76
CA LEU A 152 6.81 14.78 32.39
C LEU A 152 7.10 15.64 33.62
N VAL A 153 6.35 15.51 34.71
CA VAL A 153 6.59 16.24 35.96
C VAL A 153 7.94 15.84 36.57
N ILE A 154 8.26 14.55 36.63
CA ILE A 154 9.57 14.11 37.12
C ILE A 154 10.68 14.53 36.16
N LEU A 155 10.48 14.48 34.84
CA LEU A 155 11.44 14.97 33.85
C LEU A 155 11.66 16.49 33.96
N ILE A 156 10.65 17.29 34.28
CA ILE A 156 10.78 18.73 34.55
C ILE A 156 11.58 18.97 35.85
N VAL A 157 11.32 18.19 36.89
CA VAL A 157 12.09 18.24 38.16
C VAL A 157 13.54 17.79 37.93
N LEU A 158 13.76 16.74 37.16
CA LEU A 158 15.08 16.26 36.75
C LEU A 158 15.77 17.25 35.81
N TRP A 159 15.05 17.93 34.93
CA TRP A 159 15.57 18.97 34.03
C TRP A 159 16.05 20.20 34.81
N ARG A 160 15.31 20.60 35.86
CA ARG A 160 15.76 21.58 36.86
C ARG A 160 16.98 21.13 37.67
N GLN A 161 17.23 19.82 37.77
CA GLN A 161 18.43 19.26 38.41
C GLN A 161 19.55 18.92 37.40
N LEU A 162 19.27 18.83 36.11
CA LEU A 162 20.23 18.63 35.01
C LEU A 162 21.13 19.85 34.81
N THR A 163 20.66 21.04 35.17
CA THR A 163 21.50 22.25 35.34
C THR A 163 22.52 22.10 36.48
N ALA A 164 22.29 21.19 37.44
CA ALA A 164 23.28 20.75 38.42
C ALA A 164 24.09 19.53 37.94
N LEU A 165 23.55 18.69 37.03
CA LEU A 165 24.29 17.60 36.37
C LEU A 165 25.39 18.13 35.44
N THR A 166 25.19 19.26 34.76
CA THR A 166 26.25 19.94 34.00
C THR A 166 27.40 20.41 34.88
N ALA A 167 27.13 20.81 36.13
CA ALA A 167 28.15 21.10 37.13
C ALA A 167 28.88 19.83 37.63
N TRP A 168 28.16 18.71 37.73
CA TRP A 168 28.74 17.41 38.12
C TRP A 168 29.56 16.74 37.01
N LEU A 169 29.14 16.83 35.74
CA LEU A 169 29.88 16.34 34.57
C LEU A 169 31.20 17.11 34.37
N ARG A 170 31.24 18.42 34.69
CA ARG A 170 32.50 19.18 34.80
C ARG A 170 33.43 18.61 35.88
N ALA A 171 32.89 18.16 37.01
CA ALA A 171 33.67 17.55 38.09
C ALA A 171 34.12 16.10 37.79
N LEU A 172 33.35 15.35 36.99
CA LEU A 172 33.70 13.99 36.55
C LEU A 172 34.71 14.00 35.39
N GLY A 173 34.61 14.94 34.45
CA GLY A 173 35.61 15.14 33.40
C GLY A 173 37.00 15.47 33.96
N ASN A 174 37.05 16.21 35.08
CA ASN A 174 38.28 16.45 35.84
C ASN A 174 38.86 15.20 36.52
N ARG A 175 38.10 14.12 36.69
CA ARG A 175 38.54 12.86 37.33
C ARG A 175 38.92 11.76 36.35
N LEU A 176 38.32 11.75 35.16
CA LEU A 176 38.58 10.75 34.11
C LEU A 176 39.44 11.29 32.97
N CYS A 177 39.88 12.54 33.03
CA CYS A 177 40.69 13.23 32.02
C CYS A 177 40.08 13.23 30.60
N ILE A 178 38.75 13.13 30.50
CA ILE A 178 37.99 13.24 29.24
C ILE A 178 36.97 14.37 29.36
N GLY A 179 36.93 15.25 28.35
CA GLY A 179 36.07 16.43 28.36
C GLY A 179 34.58 16.06 28.33
N VAL A 180 33.71 16.94 28.84
CA VAL A 180 32.25 16.76 28.82
C VAL A 180 31.73 16.46 27.41
N SER A 181 32.36 17.06 26.39
CA SER A 181 32.09 16.81 24.98
C SER A 181 32.36 15.36 24.57
N GLN A 182 33.42 14.73 25.09
CA GLN A 182 33.79 13.35 24.78
C GLN A 182 32.87 12.33 25.46
N ALA A 183 32.42 12.61 26.69
CA ALA A 183 31.45 11.75 27.38
C ALA A 183 30.07 11.77 26.70
N LEU A 184 29.63 12.94 26.21
CA LEU A 184 28.41 13.07 25.41
C LEU A 184 28.53 12.36 24.06
N VAL A 185 29.71 12.40 23.44
CA VAL A 185 30.01 11.66 22.21
C VAL A 185 29.94 10.14 22.44
N TRP A 186 30.52 9.62 23.52
CA TRP A 186 30.42 8.18 23.84
C TRP A 186 28.99 7.73 24.15
N TYR A 187 28.22 8.53 24.88
CA TYR A 187 26.80 8.24 25.11
C TYR A 187 26.00 8.22 23.80
N ALA A 188 26.25 9.18 22.90
CA ALA A 188 25.64 9.22 21.58
C ALA A 188 26.05 8.01 20.71
N ILE A 189 27.33 7.60 20.75
CA ILE A 189 27.84 6.42 20.03
C ILE A 189 27.20 5.14 20.55
N CYS A 190 27.17 4.92 21.87
CA CYS A 190 26.57 3.71 22.45
C CYS A 190 25.06 3.64 22.22
N THR A 191 24.36 4.78 22.36
CA THR A 191 22.91 4.84 22.08
C THR A 191 22.64 4.60 20.59
N GLY A 192 23.44 5.20 19.70
CA GLY A 192 23.35 4.99 18.26
C GLY A 192 23.65 3.54 17.85
N ALA A 193 24.63 2.88 18.49
CA ALA A 193 24.95 1.48 18.24
C ALA A 193 23.81 0.54 18.70
N CYS A 194 23.25 0.77 19.89
CA CYS A 194 22.13 -0.03 20.39
C CYS A 194 20.85 0.15 19.55
N LEU A 195 20.54 1.39 19.13
CA LEU A 195 19.42 1.66 18.23
C LEU A 195 19.67 1.07 16.84
N GLY A 196 20.89 1.12 16.32
CA GLY A 196 21.27 0.53 15.03
C GLY A 196 21.19 -1.00 15.01
N VAL A 197 21.54 -1.68 16.12
CA VAL A 197 21.36 -3.14 16.25
C VAL A 197 19.88 -3.50 16.36
N ALA A 198 19.08 -2.71 17.09
CA ALA A 198 17.63 -2.90 17.16
C ALA A 198 16.96 -2.67 15.78
N ASP A 199 17.37 -1.65 15.04
CA ASP A 199 16.94 -1.38 13.67
C ASP A 199 17.37 -2.49 12.70
N PHE A 200 18.57 -3.07 12.84
CA PHE A 200 19.03 -4.18 12.00
C PHE A 200 18.20 -5.46 12.22
N ILE A 201 17.95 -5.81 13.49
CA ILE A 201 17.16 -6.99 13.86
C ILE A 201 15.69 -6.79 13.43
N TYR A 202 15.10 -5.61 13.67
CA TYR A 202 13.72 -5.31 13.27
C TYR A 202 13.54 -5.12 11.76
N GLY A 203 14.49 -4.46 11.13
CA GLY A 203 14.58 -4.26 9.68
C GLY A 203 14.56 -5.57 8.91
N SER A 204 15.16 -6.61 9.47
CA SER A 204 15.21 -7.94 8.84
C SER A 204 13.92 -8.77 8.94
N SER A 205 13.00 -8.43 9.87
CA SER A 205 11.80 -9.24 10.15
C SER A 205 10.48 -8.54 9.86
N ALA A 206 10.41 -7.21 9.91
CA ALA A 206 9.16 -6.44 9.74
C ALA A 206 9.12 -5.57 8.47
N PHE A 207 10.28 -5.33 7.87
CA PHE A 207 10.36 -4.94 6.48
C PHE A 207 10.71 -6.21 5.73
N THR A 208 9.86 -6.67 4.82
CA THR A 208 10.43 -7.38 3.68
C THR A 208 11.44 -6.41 3.10
N PRO A 209 12.75 -6.72 3.11
CA PRO A 209 13.71 -5.88 2.42
C PRO A 209 13.13 -5.65 1.03
N VAL A 210 13.23 -4.44 0.46
CA VAL A 210 12.82 -4.22 -0.93
C VAL A 210 13.49 -5.34 -1.73
N GLN A 211 12.69 -6.31 -2.17
CA GLN A 211 13.18 -7.49 -2.87
C GLN A 211 13.02 -7.09 -4.32
N PRO A 212 14.10 -6.70 -5.02
CA PRO A 212 13.95 -6.25 -6.39
C PRO A 212 13.32 -7.39 -7.20
N ALA A 213 12.05 -7.21 -7.56
CA ALA A 213 11.28 -8.17 -8.33
C ALA A 213 10.54 -7.43 -9.45
N PRO A 214 10.44 -8.01 -10.66
CA PRO A 214 9.78 -7.34 -11.78
C PRO A 214 8.24 -7.34 -11.65
N VAL A 215 7.72 -7.96 -10.57
CA VAL A 215 6.31 -8.17 -10.26
C VAL A 215 6.04 -7.84 -8.79
N GLY A 216 4.76 -7.61 -8.45
CA GLY A 216 4.34 -7.28 -7.10
C GLY A 216 4.21 -5.78 -6.87
N ASN A 217 4.53 -5.33 -5.65
CA ASN A 217 4.33 -3.94 -5.24
C ASN A 217 5.23 -2.98 -6.05
N LEU A 218 4.88 -1.70 -6.04
CA LEU A 218 5.58 -0.71 -6.85
C LEU A 218 7.02 -0.46 -6.37
N THR A 219 7.28 -0.53 -5.06
CA THR A 219 8.64 -0.33 -4.51
C THR A 219 9.62 -1.40 -4.97
N ASP A 220 9.19 -2.66 -5.03
CA ASP A 220 9.98 -3.79 -5.50
C ASP A 220 10.23 -3.70 -7.01
N ARG A 221 9.18 -3.38 -7.78
CA ARG A 221 9.28 -3.17 -9.24
C ARG A 221 10.19 -2.00 -9.62
N ALA A 222 10.09 -0.87 -8.91
CA ALA A 222 10.95 0.28 -9.14
C ALA A 222 12.41 -0.02 -8.78
N ALA A 223 12.65 -0.76 -7.69
CA ALA A 223 13.99 -1.21 -7.31
C ALA A 223 14.58 -2.22 -8.30
N TRP A 224 13.76 -3.14 -8.82
CA TRP A 224 14.17 -4.06 -9.87
C TRP A 224 14.53 -3.33 -11.15
N TYR A 225 13.67 -2.40 -11.61
CA TYR A 225 13.92 -1.60 -12.80
C TYR A 225 15.24 -0.83 -12.70
N ARG A 226 15.62 -0.33 -11.52
CA ARG A 226 16.92 0.34 -11.31
C ARG A 226 18.13 -0.52 -11.71
N GLY A 227 18.04 -1.84 -11.56
CA GLY A 227 19.07 -2.79 -12.01
C GLY A 227 18.97 -3.19 -13.48
N HIS A 228 17.87 -2.86 -14.15
CA HIS A 228 17.50 -3.36 -15.49
C HIS A 228 17.13 -2.22 -16.44
N THR A 229 17.58 -0.99 -16.17
CA THR A 229 17.18 0.19 -16.96
C THR A 229 17.59 0.09 -18.42
N ALA A 230 18.67 -0.64 -18.73
CA ALA A 230 19.17 -0.82 -20.10
C ALA A 230 18.35 -1.84 -20.92
N ASP A 231 17.53 -2.65 -20.26
CA ASP A 231 16.75 -3.72 -20.90
C ASP A 231 15.44 -3.21 -21.52
N TYR A 232 15.08 -1.95 -21.21
CA TYR A 232 13.83 -1.33 -21.62
C TYR A 232 14.08 0.03 -22.25
N ASN A 233 13.50 0.26 -23.43
CA ASN A 233 13.53 1.56 -24.09
C ASN A 233 12.17 2.28 -24.03
N LEU A 234 11.19 1.67 -23.38
CA LEU A 234 9.85 2.22 -23.17
C LEU A 234 9.39 1.92 -21.74
N VAL A 235 8.88 2.91 -21.02
CA VAL A 235 8.41 2.74 -19.63
C VAL A 235 7.02 3.35 -19.49
N PHE A 236 6.09 2.62 -18.87
CA PHE A 236 4.77 3.14 -18.55
C PHE A 236 4.71 3.62 -17.10
N LEU A 237 4.21 4.84 -16.88
CA LEU A 237 4.07 5.44 -15.56
C LEU A 237 2.66 6.01 -15.39
N GLY A 238 2.09 5.82 -14.20
CA GLY A 238 0.78 6.39 -13.86
C GLY A 238 0.14 5.68 -12.67
N ASP A 239 -1.18 5.81 -12.60
CA ASP A 239 -2.02 5.19 -11.57
C ASP A 239 -2.61 3.85 -12.05
N SER A 240 -3.66 3.40 -11.38
CA SER A 240 -4.34 2.14 -11.64
C SER A 240 -4.86 2.02 -13.07
N ARG A 241 -5.26 3.14 -13.69
CA ARG A 241 -5.77 3.13 -15.07
C ARG A 241 -4.65 2.79 -16.05
N THR A 242 -3.45 3.33 -15.84
CA THR A 242 -2.25 2.93 -16.61
C THR A 242 -1.85 1.49 -16.33
N TYR A 243 -1.93 1.06 -15.07
CA TYR A 243 -1.58 -0.30 -14.68
C TYR A 243 -2.46 -1.36 -15.37
N CYS A 244 -3.75 -1.06 -15.53
CA CYS A 244 -4.73 -1.91 -16.20
C CYS A 244 -4.79 -1.72 -17.73
N ALA A 245 -4.31 -0.61 -18.28
CA ALA A 245 -4.41 -0.32 -19.72
C ALA A 245 -3.12 -0.56 -20.51
N MET A 246 -1.96 -0.54 -19.85
CA MET A 246 -0.66 -0.69 -20.51
C MET A 246 -0.15 -2.13 -20.33
N HIS A 247 -0.12 -2.87 -21.44
CA HIS A 247 0.36 -4.24 -21.47
C HIS A 247 1.58 -4.35 -22.39
N PRO A 248 2.82 -4.32 -21.87
CA PRO A 248 4.03 -4.62 -22.62
C PRO A 248 3.89 -5.80 -23.60
N GLU A 249 3.22 -6.88 -23.20
CA GLU A 249 3.02 -8.09 -24.02
C GLU A 249 2.23 -7.83 -25.31
N LEU A 250 1.36 -6.81 -25.30
CA LEU A 250 0.51 -6.45 -26.44
C LEU A 250 1.04 -5.22 -27.19
N ILE A 251 1.76 -4.33 -26.50
CA ILE A 251 2.26 -3.07 -27.07
C ILE A 251 3.59 -3.28 -27.80
N ASP A 252 4.53 -4.00 -27.19
CA ASP A 252 5.88 -4.18 -27.72
C ASP A 252 5.92 -4.81 -29.12
N PRO A 253 5.12 -5.84 -29.44
CA PRO A 253 5.13 -6.42 -30.78
C PRO A 253 4.68 -5.44 -31.85
N LEU A 254 3.82 -4.49 -31.49
CA LEU A 254 3.29 -3.50 -32.43
C LEU A 254 4.27 -2.34 -32.63
N LEU A 255 5.04 -1.97 -31.60
CA LEU A 255 6.03 -0.87 -31.67
C LEU A 255 7.46 -1.33 -31.97
N ASN A 256 7.72 -2.64 -31.90
CA ASN A 256 9.07 -3.20 -31.88
C ASN A 256 9.92 -2.55 -30.78
N THR A 257 9.46 -2.68 -29.53
CA THR A 257 10.08 -2.10 -28.33
C THR A 257 10.31 -3.15 -27.24
N SER A 258 11.02 -2.78 -26.18
CA SER A 258 11.03 -3.51 -24.92
C SER A 258 10.51 -2.58 -23.83
N SER A 259 9.36 -2.91 -23.25
CA SER A 259 8.72 -2.06 -22.26
C SER A 259 8.52 -2.67 -20.87
N PHE A 260 8.46 -1.78 -19.88
CA PHE A 260 8.20 -2.13 -18.49
C PHE A 260 7.12 -1.22 -17.88
N ASN A 261 6.15 -1.82 -17.19
CA ASN A 261 5.04 -1.08 -16.58
C ASN A 261 5.32 -0.80 -15.08
N LEU A 262 5.60 0.46 -14.76
CA LEU A 262 5.80 1.00 -13.40
C LEU A 262 4.56 1.75 -12.87
N ALA A 263 3.39 1.55 -13.47
CA ALA A 263 2.15 2.00 -12.88
C ALA A 263 1.66 1.04 -11.78
N SER A 264 0.82 1.54 -10.88
CA SER A 264 0.28 0.75 -9.77
C SER A 264 -1.07 1.30 -9.30
N PHE A 265 -1.86 0.43 -8.68
CA PHE A 265 -3.06 0.85 -7.97
C PHE A 265 -2.77 1.94 -6.93
N ALA A 266 -3.68 2.91 -6.82
CA ALA A 266 -3.62 4.03 -5.89
C ALA A 266 -2.36 4.92 -5.96
N ASN A 267 -1.57 4.83 -7.03
CA ASN A 267 -0.40 5.68 -7.25
C ASN A 267 -0.82 7.06 -7.78
N TRP A 268 -1.37 7.92 -6.93
CA TRP A 268 -1.80 9.28 -7.29
C TRP A 268 -0.62 10.28 -7.29
N PHE A 269 -0.85 11.52 -7.72
CA PHE A 269 0.19 12.54 -7.86
C PHE A 269 1.18 12.69 -6.69
N PRO A 270 0.77 12.66 -5.41
CA PRO A 270 1.73 12.71 -4.31
C PRO A 270 2.76 11.56 -4.37
N THR A 271 2.31 10.31 -4.54
CA THR A 271 3.23 9.17 -4.63
C THR A 271 3.95 9.10 -5.99
N GLN A 272 3.32 9.54 -7.07
CA GLN A 272 3.97 9.65 -8.39
C GLN A 272 5.12 10.67 -8.38
N LEU A 273 4.97 11.82 -7.70
CA LEU A 273 6.05 12.81 -7.62
C LEU A 273 7.29 12.22 -6.96
N ALA A 274 7.11 11.48 -5.87
CA ALA A 274 8.22 10.83 -5.18
C ALA A 274 8.86 9.74 -6.06
N LEU A 275 8.05 8.92 -6.73
CA LEU A 275 8.53 7.93 -7.70
C LEU A 275 9.34 8.58 -8.83
N VAL A 276 8.85 9.68 -9.41
CA VAL A 276 9.54 10.38 -10.51
C VAL A 276 10.84 11.02 -10.03
N GLN A 277 10.90 11.55 -8.81
CA GLN A 277 12.14 12.05 -8.23
C GLN A 277 13.22 10.96 -8.13
N ASP A 278 12.82 9.72 -7.86
CA ASP A 278 13.74 8.57 -7.74
C ASP A 278 14.08 7.93 -9.09
N LEU A 279 13.14 7.93 -10.05
CA LEU A 279 13.31 7.30 -11.36
C LEU A 279 13.95 8.20 -12.40
N ALA A 280 13.54 9.47 -12.51
CA ALA A 280 13.98 10.34 -13.61
C ALA A 280 15.52 10.44 -13.74
N PRO A 281 16.31 10.50 -12.65
CA PRO A 281 17.78 10.56 -12.76
C PRO A 281 18.45 9.28 -13.29
N ILE A 282 17.77 8.13 -13.22
CA ILE A 282 18.32 6.82 -13.61
C ILE A 282 17.80 6.33 -14.96
N ILE A 283 16.81 6.99 -15.56
CA ILE A 283 16.27 6.60 -16.87
C ILE A 283 17.32 6.89 -17.95
N PRO A 284 17.73 5.89 -18.77
CA PRO A 284 18.73 6.10 -19.81
C PRO A 284 18.23 7.05 -20.90
N LYS A 285 19.15 7.85 -21.46
CA LYS A 285 18.85 8.68 -22.64
C LYS A 285 18.38 7.79 -23.79
N GLY A 286 17.32 8.20 -24.47
CA GLY A 286 16.66 7.41 -25.52
C GLY A 286 15.60 6.42 -25.03
N THR A 287 15.40 6.29 -23.70
CA THR A 287 14.24 5.60 -23.15
C THR A 287 13.06 6.56 -23.11
N THR A 288 11.95 6.16 -23.72
CA THR A 288 10.72 6.95 -23.71
C THR A 288 9.84 6.56 -22.51
N VAL A 289 9.29 7.54 -21.79
CA VAL A 289 8.30 7.31 -20.73
C VAL A 289 6.92 7.72 -21.22
N VAL A 290 5.96 6.81 -21.20
CA VAL A 290 4.54 7.13 -21.42
C VAL A 290 3.89 7.34 -20.05
N TRP A 291 3.63 8.60 -19.71
CA TRP A 291 2.97 8.98 -18.47
C TRP A 291 1.48 9.25 -18.73
N SER A 292 0.58 8.41 -18.19
CA SER A 292 -0.85 8.60 -18.48
C SER A 292 -1.57 9.43 -17.41
N LEU A 293 -2.44 10.33 -17.87
CA LEU A 293 -3.21 11.27 -17.05
C LEU A 293 -4.68 11.29 -17.47
N GLY A 294 -5.57 11.25 -16.49
CA GLY A 294 -6.98 11.56 -16.65
C GLY A 294 -7.38 12.72 -15.74
N TRP A 295 -8.58 13.26 -15.91
CA TRP A 295 -9.01 14.45 -15.17
C TRP A 295 -9.04 14.23 -13.64
N GLN A 296 -9.28 12.99 -13.18
CA GLN A 296 -9.23 12.64 -11.76
C GLN A 296 -7.84 12.82 -11.11
N ASN A 297 -6.75 12.85 -11.88
CA ASN A 297 -5.44 13.13 -11.30
C ASN A 297 -5.35 14.55 -10.74
N PHE A 298 -6.22 15.46 -11.17
CA PHE A 298 -6.21 16.86 -10.79
C PHE A 298 -7.23 17.19 -9.70
N THR A 299 -8.02 16.23 -9.23
CA THR A 299 -8.93 16.41 -8.11
C THR A 299 -8.32 15.89 -6.82
N PHE A 300 -8.93 16.21 -5.67
CA PHE A 300 -8.50 15.62 -4.42
C PHE A 300 -8.64 14.10 -4.46
N SER A 301 -7.51 13.40 -4.42
CA SER A 301 -7.48 11.94 -4.32
C SER A 301 -8.02 11.47 -2.96
N THR A 302 -8.24 10.16 -2.84
CA THR A 302 -8.74 9.51 -1.62
C THR A 302 -7.77 9.55 -0.43
N GLY A 303 -6.55 10.09 -0.63
CA GLY A 303 -5.47 10.21 0.36
C GLY A 303 -4.11 9.81 -0.23
N ILE A 304 -3.06 9.95 0.58
CA ILE A 304 -1.72 9.42 0.28
C ILE A 304 -1.67 7.97 0.77
N HIS A 305 -1.45 7.02 -0.14
CA HIS A 305 -1.50 5.57 0.12
C HIS A 305 -0.10 4.95 0.29
N HIS A 306 -0.03 3.71 0.79
CA HIS A 306 1.22 2.94 0.98
C HIS A 306 1.81 2.35 -0.31
N VAL A 307 1.75 3.12 -1.40
CA VAL A 307 2.16 2.64 -2.73
C VAL A 307 3.62 3.00 -3.03
N TYR A 308 4.05 4.19 -2.59
CA TYR A 308 5.44 4.63 -2.72
C TYR A 308 5.80 5.60 -1.59
N PRO A 309 7.04 5.58 -1.06
CA PRO A 309 7.47 6.46 0.01
C PRO A 309 7.50 7.93 -0.45
N ILE A 310 6.69 8.80 0.16
CA ILE A 310 6.75 10.23 -0.20
C ILE A 310 7.98 10.93 0.41
N GLY A 311 8.48 10.43 1.54
CA GLY A 311 9.56 11.04 2.31
C GLY A 311 9.20 12.36 3.00
N PHE A 312 9.96 12.71 4.04
CA PHE A 312 9.68 13.88 4.88
C PHE A 312 9.72 15.20 4.08
N ARG A 313 10.64 15.33 3.12
CA ARG A 313 10.79 16.54 2.31
C ARG A 313 9.53 16.82 1.48
N ASN A 314 8.94 15.81 0.85
CA ASN A 314 7.71 16.01 0.10
C ASN A 314 6.51 16.19 1.02
N ALA A 315 6.45 15.54 2.18
CA ALA A 315 5.41 15.80 3.17
C ALA A 315 5.37 17.29 3.60
N VAL A 316 6.54 17.91 3.85
CA VAL A 316 6.62 19.35 4.15
C VAL A 316 6.15 20.20 2.96
N ARG A 317 6.53 19.84 1.73
CA ARG A 317 6.04 20.52 0.51
C ARG A 317 4.53 20.41 0.35
N TYR A 318 3.96 19.24 0.59
CA TYR A 318 2.53 18.98 0.50
C TYR A 318 1.73 19.81 1.50
N LEU A 319 2.24 19.96 2.74
CA LEU A 319 1.66 20.88 3.72
C LEU A 319 1.70 22.33 3.23
N ALA A 320 2.83 22.77 2.67
CA ALA A 320 2.97 24.12 2.14
C ALA A 320 2.09 24.39 0.91
N TRP A 321 1.85 23.36 0.08
CA TRP A 321 1.03 23.46 -1.13
C TRP A 321 -0.46 23.24 -0.87
N GLY A 322 -0.86 22.86 0.34
CA GLY A 322 -2.27 22.58 0.67
C GLY A 322 -2.79 21.24 0.13
N VAL A 323 -1.91 20.27 -0.10
CA VAL A 323 -2.32 18.90 -0.46
C VAL A 323 -2.99 18.25 0.75
N PRO A 324 -4.13 17.54 0.60
CA PRO A 324 -4.79 16.85 1.70
C PRO A 324 -3.85 15.89 2.44
N THR A 325 -3.92 15.91 3.78
CA THR A 325 -3.00 15.19 4.66
C THR A 325 -3.45 13.79 5.02
N LYS A 326 -4.64 13.36 4.57
CA LYS A 326 -5.15 12.01 4.82
C LYS A 326 -4.15 10.97 4.28
N GLY A 327 -3.70 10.07 5.16
CA GLY A 327 -2.70 9.03 4.85
C GLY A 327 -1.24 9.51 4.79
N MET A 328 -0.96 10.81 4.95
CA MET A 328 0.41 11.35 4.90
C MET A 328 1.28 10.82 6.06
N ALA A 329 0.78 10.90 7.29
CA ALA A 329 1.49 10.39 8.46
C ALA A 329 1.66 8.87 8.39
N ASP A 330 0.62 8.17 7.94
CA ASP A 330 0.62 6.72 7.76
C ASP A 330 1.70 6.29 6.76
N ASN A 331 1.78 6.93 5.59
CA ASN A 331 2.83 6.69 4.60
C ASN A 331 4.24 6.96 5.17
N LEU A 332 4.43 8.08 5.89
CA LEU A 332 5.73 8.39 6.51
C LEU A 332 6.14 7.35 7.57
N ILE A 333 5.18 6.89 8.38
CA ILE A 333 5.42 5.85 9.39
C ILE A 333 5.71 4.52 8.69
N TYR A 334 4.91 4.13 7.71
CA TYR A 334 5.01 2.84 7.01
C TYR A 334 6.37 2.62 6.34
N PHE A 335 6.93 3.66 5.71
CA PHE A 335 8.20 3.58 4.98
C PHE A 335 9.43 4.03 5.77
N ASN A 336 9.29 4.51 7.01
CA ASN A 336 10.41 4.87 7.86
C ASN A 336 10.65 3.80 8.94
N PRO A 337 11.77 3.06 8.90
CA PRO A 337 12.09 2.00 9.87
C PRO A 337 11.94 2.41 11.33
N ALA A 338 12.54 3.53 11.71
CA ALA A 338 12.50 4.01 13.08
C ALA A 338 11.08 4.44 13.51
N LEU A 339 10.33 5.15 12.65
CA LEU A 339 8.97 5.58 12.98
C LEU A 339 7.99 4.41 12.99
N ARG A 340 8.13 3.45 12.06
CA ARG A 340 7.33 2.22 12.03
C ARG A 340 7.58 1.44 13.31
N PHE A 341 8.85 1.20 13.66
CA PHE A 341 9.23 0.52 14.89
C PHE A 341 8.60 1.19 16.11
N LEU A 342 8.68 2.52 16.23
CA LEU A 342 8.06 3.26 17.32
C LEU A 342 6.53 3.09 17.36
N ALA A 343 5.87 3.06 16.21
CA ALA A 343 4.43 2.90 16.08
C ALA A 343 3.95 1.46 16.33
N THR A 344 4.74 0.45 15.92
CA THR A 344 4.38 -0.98 15.99
C THR A 344 5.02 -1.71 17.16
N ARG A 345 5.86 -1.04 17.99
CA ARG A 345 6.69 -1.62 19.07
C ARG A 345 6.00 -2.68 19.95
N GLY A 346 4.68 -2.59 20.12
CA GLY A 346 3.89 -3.61 20.83
C GLY A 346 3.77 -4.94 20.08
N ALA A 347 3.56 -4.92 18.77
CA ALA A 347 3.53 -6.10 17.90
C ALA A 347 4.93 -6.68 17.70
N VAL A 348 5.94 -5.82 17.49
CA VAL A 348 7.35 -6.22 17.36
C VAL A 348 7.84 -7.04 18.55
N ARG A 349 7.44 -6.62 19.76
CA ARG A 349 7.75 -7.35 20.98
C ARG A 349 7.13 -8.74 20.99
N GLN A 350 5.91 -8.89 20.48
CA GLN A 350 5.25 -10.19 20.41
C GLN A 350 5.93 -11.11 19.39
N ASP A 351 6.25 -10.60 18.20
CA ASP A 351 6.96 -11.36 17.16
C ASP A 351 8.35 -11.83 17.62
N PHE A 352 9.07 -10.99 18.37
CA PHE A 352 10.38 -11.36 18.93
C PHE A 352 10.27 -12.44 20.01
N LEU A 353 9.24 -12.37 20.86
CA LEU A 353 8.98 -13.41 21.85
C LEU A 353 8.57 -14.72 21.18
N ASP A 354 7.74 -14.65 20.14
CA ASP A 354 7.32 -15.81 19.37
C ASP A 354 8.51 -16.43 18.61
N PHE A 355 9.43 -15.61 18.08
CA PHE A 355 10.69 -16.06 17.48
C PHE A 355 11.59 -16.77 18.48
N LEU A 356 11.80 -16.21 19.68
CA LEU A 356 12.59 -16.87 20.74
C LEU A 356 11.97 -18.17 21.23
N ASN A 357 10.64 -18.32 21.09
CA ASN A 357 9.91 -19.53 21.44
C ASN A 357 9.84 -20.56 20.29
N ARG A 358 10.35 -20.25 19.09
CA ARG A 358 10.45 -21.22 17.99
C ARG A 358 11.70 -22.09 18.14
N PRO A 359 11.61 -23.41 17.97
CA PRO A 359 12.79 -24.26 17.89
C PRO A 359 13.64 -23.85 16.67
N PHE A 360 14.94 -23.68 16.88
CA PHE A 360 15.88 -23.17 15.89
C PHE A 360 16.15 -24.26 14.82
N ASP A 361 15.77 -24.00 13.57
CA ASP A 361 15.97 -24.90 12.43
C ASP A 361 17.14 -24.43 11.56
N TRP A 362 18.17 -25.26 11.43
CA TRP A 362 19.38 -24.97 10.63
C TRP A 362 19.11 -24.96 9.12
N ALA A 363 17.98 -25.51 8.64
CA ALA A 363 17.67 -25.61 7.21
C ALA A 363 17.28 -24.28 6.55
N THR A 364 16.88 -23.27 7.33
CA THR A 364 16.39 -21.99 6.80
C THR A 364 17.51 -21.03 6.34
N LEU A 365 18.78 -21.33 6.66
CA LEU A 365 19.94 -20.51 6.32
C LEU A 365 20.56 -20.83 4.94
N SER A 366 20.18 -21.94 4.30
CA SER A 366 20.77 -22.37 3.00
C SER A 366 19.97 -21.95 1.76
N GLY A 367 18.87 -21.23 1.92
CA GLY A 367 17.94 -20.90 0.82
C GLY A 367 18.10 -19.50 0.24
N ILE A 368 19.32 -19.06 -0.08
CA ILE A 368 19.53 -17.89 -0.95
C ILE A 368 19.90 -18.43 -2.34
N THR A 369 18.89 -18.91 -3.06
CA THR A 369 19.05 -19.30 -4.46
C THR A 369 19.07 -18.07 -5.34
N GLN A 370 20.10 -17.98 -6.18
CA GLN A 370 20.24 -16.99 -7.24
C GLN A 370 19.03 -17.03 -8.16
N THR A 371 18.40 -15.88 -8.39
CA THR A 371 17.38 -15.72 -9.42
C THR A 371 18.09 -15.49 -10.76
N GLU A 372 17.97 -16.47 -11.65
CA GLU A 372 18.50 -16.39 -13.02
C GLU A 372 17.87 -15.24 -13.80
N ALA A 373 18.70 -14.61 -14.64
CA ALA A 373 18.30 -13.55 -15.55
C ALA A 373 17.25 -14.06 -16.54
N ALA A 374 16.16 -13.31 -16.70
CA ALA A 374 15.11 -13.65 -17.64
C ALA A 374 15.61 -13.51 -19.09
N GLU A 375 15.85 -14.63 -19.76
CA GLU A 375 16.04 -14.70 -21.20
C GLU A 375 14.82 -14.14 -21.96
N SER A 376 15.08 -13.57 -23.14
CA SER A 376 14.07 -13.11 -24.07
C SER A 376 13.28 -14.32 -24.62
N LEU A 377 12.10 -14.55 -24.07
CA LEU A 377 11.26 -15.69 -24.45
C LEU A 377 10.23 -15.32 -25.53
N PRO A 378 9.92 -16.24 -26.46
CA PRO A 378 9.03 -15.99 -27.58
C PRO A 378 7.57 -15.80 -27.12
N LEU A 379 6.88 -14.88 -27.80
CA LEU A 379 5.50 -14.47 -27.53
C LEU A 379 4.47 -15.45 -28.13
N PRO A 380 3.31 -15.67 -27.49
CA PRO A 380 2.20 -16.41 -28.09
C PRO A 380 1.50 -15.58 -29.19
N SER A 381 0.93 -16.26 -30.18
CA SER A 381 0.12 -15.66 -31.24
C SER A 381 -1.22 -15.15 -30.70
N SER A 382 -1.78 -14.13 -31.35
CA SER A 382 -3.06 -13.48 -31.01
C SER A 382 -4.24 -14.46 -30.88
N GLU A 383 -4.18 -15.62 -31.53
CA GLU A 383 -5.22 -16.68 -31.47
C GLU A 383 -5.43 -17.29 -30.07
N LEU A 384 -4.41 -17.37 -29.22
CA LEU A 384 -4.56 -17.92 -27.87
C LEU A 384 -5.32 -16.97 -26.93
N LEU A 385 -5.34 -15.68 -27.25
CA LEU A 385 -6.06 -14.63 -26.50
C LEU A 385 -7.55 -14.54 -26.89
N GLU A 386 -8.00 -15.33 -27.90
CA GLU A 386 -9.34 -15.24 -28.50
C GLU A 386 -10.35 -16.29 -27.99
N LYS A 387 -9.92 -17.29 -27.21
CA LYS A 387 -10.82 -18.37 -26.76
C LYS A 387 -11.67 -17.97 -25.55
N THR A 388 -12.77 -17.27 -25.80
CA THR A 388 -13.82 -16.90 -24.81
C THR A 388 -14.85 -18.00 -24.53
N THR A 389 -14.72 -19.18 -25.14
CA THR A 389 -15.66 -20.31 -25.01
C THR A 389 -15.18 -21.41 -24.06
N LEU A 390 -13.98 -21.28 -23.49
CA LEU A 390 -13.40 -22.24 -22.55
C LEU A 390 -13.90 -22.02 -21.12
N ASP A 391 -13.94 -23.07 -20.31
CA ASP A 391 -14.16 -22.93 -18.86
C ASP A 391 -13.09 -22.01 -18.26
N ALA A 392 -13.47 -21.21 -17.26
CA ALA A 392 -12.57 -20.24 -16.66
C ALA A 392 -11.32 -20.88 -16.05
N ARG A 393 -11.40 -22.13 -15.57
CA ARG A 393 -10.25 -22.86 -15.02
C ARG A 393 -9.30 -23.31 -16.11
N ASP A 394 -9.83 -23.78 -17.24
CA ASP A 394 -9.04 -24.17 -18.40
C ASP A 394 -8.32 -22.95 -18.98
N LEU A 395 -9.04 -21.83 -19.12
CA LEU A 395 -8.45 -20.57 -19.57
C LEU A 395 -7.36 -20.07 -18.60
N ALA A 396 -7.59 -20.17 -17.29
CA ALA A 396 -6.57 -19.82 -16.31
C ALA A 396 -5.33 -20.72 -16.40
N GLN A 397 -5.50 -22.02 -16.66
CA GLN A 397 -4.37 -22.93 -16.84
C GLN A 397 -3.56 -22.57 -18.08
N ILE A 398 -4.22 -22.26 -19.21
CA ILE A 398 -3.55 -21.78 -20.43
C ILE A 398 -2.66 -20.59 -20.12
N TYR A 399 -3.15 -19.59 -19.38
CA TYR A 399 -2.32 -18.44 -19.01
C TYR A 399 -1.19 -18.79 -18.04
N ARG A 400 -1.41 -19.71 -17.08
CA ARG A 400 -0.33 -20.15 -16.16
C ARG A 400 0.81 -20.85 -16.87
N ASP A 401 0.51 -21.54 -17.97
CA ASP A 401 1.50 -22.25 -18.77
C ASP A 401 2.34 -21.30 -19.65
N LEU A 402 1.94 -20.02 -19.77
CA LEU A 402 2.70 -19.02 -20.52
C LEU A 402 3.93 -18.54 -19.71
N PRO A 403 5.14 -18.53 -20.31
CA PRO A 403 6.37 -18.24 -19.58
C PRO A 403 6.47 -16.79 -19.08
N ASN A 404 5.82 -15.85 -19.79
CA ASN A 404 5.79 -14.42 -19.44
C ASN A 404 4.72 -14.08 -18.38
N VAL A 405 3.91 -15.05 -17.96
CA VAL A 405 2.93 -14.89 -16.87
C VAL A 405 3.61 -15.22 -15.53
N HIS A 406 3.33 -14.38 -14.54
CA HIS A 406 3.79 -14.57 -13.16
C HIS A 406 2.75 -15.30 -12.32
N SER A 407 1.50 -14.82 -12.37
CA SER A 407 0.38 -15.44 -11.66
C SER A 407 -0.94 -15.20 -12.38
N VAL A 408 -1.91 -16.07 -12.10
CA VAL A 408 -3.28 -15.95 -12.60
C VAL A 408 -4.24 -16.14 -11.43
N ASP A 409 -5.02 -15.11 -11.16
CA ASP A 409 -6.01 -15.09 -10.09
C ASP A 409 -7.42 -15.31 -10.66
N LEU A 410 -8.15 -16.24 -10.06
CA LEU A 410 -9.57 -16.46 -10.35
C LEU A 410 -10.41 -15.64 -9.38
N ASN A 411 -11.05 -14.61 -9.89
CA ASN A 411 -11.89 -13.71 -9.12
C ASN A 411 -13.31 -14.26 -9.06
N ARG A 412 -13.92 -14.18 -7.89
CA ARG A 412 -15.22 -14.80 -7.61
C ARG A 412 -16.15 -13.81 -6.93
N ASP A 413 -17.44 -14.00 -7.20
CA ASP A 413 -18.54 -13.44 -6.41
C ASP A 413 -19.37 -14.62 -5.90
N GLY A 414 -19.25 -14.91 -4.61
CA GLY A 414 -19.68 -16.20 -4.05
C GLY A 414 -18.96 -17.38 -4.73
N ASP A 415 -19.74 -18.33 -5.26
CA ASP A 415 -19.19 -19.53 -5.92
C ASP A 415 -18.90 -19.31 -7.41
N LYS A 416 -19.43 -18.23 -8.00
CA LYS A 416 -19.32 -17.94 -9.43
C LYS A 416 -17.99 -17.26 -9.72
N ILE A 417 -17.24 -17.80 -10.69
CA ILE A 417 -16.06 -17.12 -11.23
C ILE A 417 -16.55 -15.99 -12.12
N THR A 418 -16.23 -14.75 -11.73
CA THR A 418 -16.65 -13.57 -12.50
C THR A 418 -15.61 -13.18 -13.54
N SER A 419 -14.33 -13.41 -13.25
CA SER A 419 -13.22 -12.98 -14.09
C SER A 419 -11.92 -13.64 -13.68
N LEU A 420 -10.92 -13.53 -14.54
CA LEU A 420 -9.55 -13.90 -14.25
C LEU A 420 -8.63 -12.69 -14.42
N THR A 421 -7.66 -12.55 -13.52
CA THR A 421 -6.60 -11.54 -13.61
C THR A 421 -5.31 -12.25 -13.96
N VAL A 422 -4.65 -11.82 -15.04
CA VAL A 422 -3.33 -12.31 -15.42
C VAL A 422 -2.31 -11.23 -15.06
N HIS A 423 -1.38 -11.59 -14.18
CA HIS A 423 -0.25 -10.75 -13.81
C HIS A 423 0.95 -11.18 -14.65
N PHE A 424 1.41 -10.30 -15.54
CA PHE A 424 2.60 -10.58 -16.35
C PHE A 424 3.88 -10.12 -15.65
N ARG A 425 5.00 -10.73 -16.05
CA ARG A 425 6.33 -10.45 -15.48
C ARG A 425 6.80 -9.02 -15.68
N ARG A 426 6.22 -8.25 -16.59
CA ARG A 426 6.62 -6.85 -16.86
C ARG A 426 5.64 -5.81 -16.30
N GLY A 427 4.89 -6.20 -15.27
CA GLY A 427 4.03 -5.30 -14.52
C GLY A 427 2.65 -5.06 -15.15
N SER A 428 2.16 -5.95 -16.01
CA SER A 428 0.80 -5.84 -16.56
C SER A 428 -0.24 -6.44 -15.61
N TYR A 429 -1.38 -5.74 -15.47
CA TYR A 429 -2.59 -6.26 -14.83
C TYR A 429 -3.67 -6.47 -15.90
N TYR A 430 -3.82 -7.69 -16.41
CA TYR A 430 -4.74 -7.99 -17.51
C TYR A 430 -6.00 -8.69 -17.00
N ARG A 431 -7.15 -8.01 -17.05
CA ARG A 431 -8.41 -8.51 -16.51
C ARG A 431 -9.31 -9.07 -17.62
N ILE A 432 -9.61 -10.36 -17.58
CA ILE A 432 -10.54 -11.00 -18.52
C ILE A 432 -11.86 -11.28 -17.79
N GLU A 433 -12.95 -10.71 -18.31
CA GLU A 433 -14.30 -10.99 -17.81
C GLU A 433 -14.76 -12.36 -18.29
N VAL A 434 -15.27 -13.17 -17.37
CA VAL A 434 -15.93 -14.45 -17.67
C VAL A 434 -17.45 -14.28 -17.54
N ASP A 435 -17.89 -13.50 -16.54
CA ASP A 435 -19.27 -13.12 -16.34
C ASP A 435 -19.48 -11.64 -16.66
N HIS A 436 -19.72 -11.33 -17.93
CA HIS A 436 -19.98 -9.96 -18.38
C HIS A 436 -21.19 -9.33 -17.68
N SER A 437 -22.23 -10.13 -17.38
CA SER A 437 -23.47 -9.64 -16.76
C SER A 437 -23.23 -9.11 -15.35
N PHE A 438 -22.34 -9.76 -14.58
CA PHE A 438 -21.92 -9.29 -13.27
C PHE A 438 -21.32 -7.87 -13.34
N PHE A 439 -20.42 -7.62 -14.29
CA PHE A 439 -19.80 -6.30 -14.43
C PHE A 439 -20.79 -5.23 -14.90
N ARG A 440 -21.69 -5.57 -15.83
CA ARG A 440 -22.74 -4.63 -16.28
C ARG A 440 -23.68 -4.26 -15.13
N GLN A 441 -24.02 -5.22 -14.29
CA GLN A 441 -24.81 -4.99 -13.10
C GLN A 441 -24.06 -4.06 -12.12
N LYS A 442 -22.78 -4.33 -11.84
CA LYS A 442 -21.97 -3.49 -10.93
C LYS A 442 -21.83 -2.05 -11.40
N GLN A 443 -21.67 -1.83 -12.71
CA GLN A 443 -21.67 -0.49 -13.27
C GLN A 443 -23.03 0.20 -13.13
N THR A 444 -24.12 -0.53 -13.37
CA THR A 444 -25.49 -0.02 -13.19
C THR A 444 -25.76 0.35 -11.73
N GLU A 445 -25.38 -0.51 -10.78
CA GLU A 445 -25.50 -0.28 -9.33
C GLU A 445 -24.73 0.96 -8.88
N ARG A 446 -23.56 1.20 -9.45
CA ARG A 446 -22.75 2.39 -9.16
C ARG A 446 -23.40 3.66 -9.72
N GLY A 447 -23.91 3.59 -10.95
CA GLY A 447 -24.50 4.72 -11.66
C GLY A 447 -23.49 5.84 -11.97
N PRO A 448 -23.98 6.97 -12.52
CA PRO A 448 -23.12 8.08 -12.90
C PRO A 448 -22.57 8.82 -11.68
N THR A 449 -21.25 9.02 -11.67
CA THR A 449 -20.54 9.72 -10.59
C THR A 449 -20.11 11.13 -10.96
N VAL A 450 -20.03 11.45 -12.25
CA VAL A 450 -19.57 12.75 -12.77
C VAL A 450 -20.77 13.64 -13.05
N ARG A 451 -20.91 14.74 -12.29
CA ARG A 451 -22.10 15.62 -12.34
C ARG A 451 -21.85 17.05 -12.87
N GLY A 452 -20.59 17.50 -12.93
CA GLY A 452 -20.22 18.84 -13.39
C GLY A 452 -19.96 18.91 -14.90
N ASP A 453 -20.01 20.10 -15.50
CA ASP A 453 -19.79 20.28 -16.95
C ASP A 453 -18.32 20.25 -17.38
N GLN A 454 -17.39 20.42 -16.43
CA GLN A 454 -15.95 20.41 -16.65
C GLN A 454 -15.23 19.80 -15.43
N PRO A 455 -14.02 19.25 -15.62
CA PRO A 455 -13.14 18.86 -14.53
C PRO A 455 -12.85 19.99 -13.54
N ILE A 456 -12.68 19.61 -12.27
CA ILE A 456 -12.10 20.49 -11.25
C ILE A 456 -10.59 20.26 -11.24
N ILE A 457 -9.81 21.35 -11.31
CA ILE A 457 -8.35 21.31 -11.19
C ILE A 457 -7.98 21.93 -9.85
N GLU A 458 -7.57 21.08 -8.91
CA GLU A 458 -7.12 21.50 -7.59
C GLU A 458 -5.72 22.11 -7.70
N PRO A 459 -5.51 23.37 -7.27
CA PRO A 459 -4.21 24.04 -7.36
C PRO A 459 -3.03 23.25 -6.78
N PRO A 460 -3.15 22.55 -5.62
CA PRO A 460 -2.06 21.73 -5.09
C PRO A 460 -1.63 20.59 -6.03
N TYR A 461 -2.59 19.98 -6.72
CA TYR A 461 -2.35 18.86 -7.64
C TYR A 461 -1.83 19.35 -8.99
N TRP A 462 -2.31 20.51 -9.46
CA TRP A 462 -1.71 21.19 -10.60
C TRP A 462 -0.23 21.51 -10.35
N HIS A 463 0.09 21.99 -9.15
CA HIS A 463 1.48 22.26 -8.78
C HIS A 463 2.35 20.99 -8.80
N ILE A 464 1.85 19.87 -8.26
CA ILE A 464 2.56 18.58 -8.34
C ILE A 464 2.78 18.15 -9.80
N PHE A 465 1.75 18.28 -10.64
CA PHE A 465 1.85 17.98 -12.07
C PHE A 465 2.96 18.81 -12.75
N GLU A 466 3.03 20.11 -12.48
CA GLU A 466 4.10 20.97 -13.02
C GLU A 466 5.48 20.58 -12.49
N GLN A 467 5.59 20.17 -11.23
CA GLN A 467 6.84 19.67 -10.65
C GLN A 467 7.31 18.38 -11.34
N ILE A 468 6.39 17.45 -11.63
CA ILE A 468 6.72 16.22 -12.36
C ILE A 468 7.24 16.54 -13.76
N LEU A 469 6.55 17.40 -14.52
CA LEU A 469 7.03 17.86 -15.83
C LEU A 469 8.42 18.50 -15.74
N SER A 470 8.64 19.34 -14.73
CA SER A 470 9.94 20.00 -14.54
C SER A 470 11.05 19.01 -14.20
N ILE A 471 10.77 17.96 -13.43
CA ILE A 471 11.77 16.94 -13.08
C ILE A 471 12.16 16.14 -14.32
N PHE A 472 11.19 15.70 -15.14
CA PHE A 472 11.50 15.02 -16.39
C PHE A 472 12.34 15.89 -17.32
N LYS A 473 11.96 17.17 -17.47
CA LYS A 473 12.71 18.12 -18.29
C LYS A 473 14.14 18.33 -17.78
N ALA A 474 14.30 18.51 -16.46
CA ALA A 474 15.61 18.72 -15.85
C ALA A 474 16.55 17.52 -16.00
N ASN A 475 16.00 16.30 -16.07
CA ASN A 475 16.77 15.07 -16.28
C ASN A 475 16.89 14.68 -17.76
N GLY A 476 16.30 15.45 -18.69
CA GLY A 476 16.34 15.14 -20.11
C GLY A 476 15.66 13.82 -20.49
N VAL A 477 14.60 13.46 -19.76
CA VAL A 477 13.81 12.25 -20.03
C VAL A 477 12.80 12.53 -21.12
N ASP A 478 12.78 11.70 -22.17
CA ASP A 478 11.79 11.77 -23.24
C ASP A 478 10.45 11.25 -22.73
N ILE A 479 9.49 12.16 -22.48
CA ILE A 479 8.16 11.76 -22.02
C ILE A 479 7.10 11.99 -23.10
N ILE A 480 6.10 11.11 -23.11
CA ILE A 480 4.83 11.29 -23.80
C ILE A 480 3.73 11.30 -22.74
N VAL A 481 2.98 12.39 -22.66
CA VAL A 481 1.79 12.42 -21.79
C VAL A 481 0.62 11.82 -22.55
N ASN A 482 0.08 10.71 -22.06
CA ASN A 482 -1.06 10.03 -22.65
C ASN A 482 -2.34 10.37 -21.88
N GLU A 483 -3.40 10.76 -22.57
CA GLU A 483 -4.72 10.89 -21.94
C GLU A 483 -5.27 9.50 -21.62
N ILE A 484 -5.95 9.36 -20.47
CA ILE A 484 -6.77 8.19 -20.14
C ILE A 484 -8.14 8.65 -19.64
N ASP A 485 -9.15 7.81 -19.81
CA ASP A 485 -10.55 8.14 -19.59
C ASP A 485 -11.28 7.05 -18.83
N GLU A 486 -12.36 7.46 -18.17
CA GLU A 486 -13.29 6.63 -17.44
C GLU A 486 -14.34 5.98 -18.36
N ALA A 487 -15.06 4.98 -17.83
CA ALA A 487 -16.13 4.30 -18.53
C ALA A 487 -17.28 5.28 -18.87
N PRO A 488 -17.91 5.21 -20.05
CA PRO A 488 -18.97 6.13 -20.47
C PRO A 488 -20.09 6.35 -19.44
N PHE A 489 -20.53 5.30 -18.73
CA PHE A 489 -21.64 5.37 -17.77
C PHE A 489 -21.38 6.30 -16.58
N VAL A 490 -20.12 6.66 -16.29
CA VAL A 490 -19.81 7.56 -15.17
C VAL A 490 -20.29 8.99 -15.41
N TYR A 491 -20.49 9.36 -16.69
CA TYR A 491 -20.87 10.70 -17.11
C TYR A 491 -22.40 10.86 -17.09
N SER A 492 -22.94 11.60 -16.12
CA SER A 492 -24.39 11.79 -15.98
C SER A 492 -25.03 12.51 -17.18
N GLY A 493 -24.27 13.37 -17.85
CA GLY A 493 -24.67 14.05 -19.10
C GLY A 493 -24.33 13.25 -20.36
N GLY A 494 -23.95 11.99 -20.21
CA GLY A 494 -23.61 11.07 -21.29
C GLY A 494 -22.44 11.54 -22.15
N LEU A 495 -22.48 11.16 -23.43
CA LEU A 495 -21.41 11.40 -24.40
C LEU A 495 -21.03 12.88 -24.54
N GLU A 496 -22.00 13.79 -24.45
CA GLU A 496 -21.73 15.21 -24.63
C GLU A 496 -20.98 15.81 -23.43
N GLN A 497 -21.27 15.35 -22.20
CA GLN A 497 -20.46 15.71 -21.03
C GLN A 497 -19.05 15.14 -21.13
N ARG A 498 -18.92 13.87 -21.54
CA ARG A 498 -17.62 13.22 -21.78
C ARG A 498 -16.77 13.98 -22.79
N ARG A 499 -17.35 14.40 -23.92
CA ARG A 499 -16.68 15.26 -24.93
C ARG A 499 -16.21 16.59 -24.35
N ARG A 500 -17.01 17.23 -23.48
CA ARG A 500 -16.60 18.47 -22.80
C ARG A 500 -15.39 18.24 -21.90
N TYR A 501 -15.31 17.11 -21.19
CA TYR A 501 -14.16 16.76 -20.33
C TYR A 501 -12.88 16.58 -21.15
N HIS A 502 -12.94 15.83 -22.26
CA HIS A 502 -11.79 15.70 -23.17
C HIS A 502 -11.38 17.03 -23.79
N LYS A 503 -12.36 17.85 -24.21
CA LYS A 503 -12.08 19.19 -24.73
C LYS A 503 -11.38 20.06 -23.68
N TYR A 504 -11.79 19.96 -22.42
CA TYR A 504 -11.14 20.66 -21.32
C TYR A 504 -9.71 20.16 -21.08
N MET A 505 -9.51 18.85 -20.97
CA MET A 505 -8.18 18.25 -20.80
C MET A 505 -7.22 18.68 -21.92
N ARG A 506 -7.68 18.66 -23.16
CA ARG A 506 -6.90 19.12 -24.33
C ARG A 506 -6.66 20.64 -24.32
N GLY A 507 -7.62 21.43 -23.85
CA GLY A 507 -7.49 22.89 -23.80
C GLY A 507 -6.55 23.39 -22.69
N VAL A 508 -6.46 22.65 -21.58
CA VAL A 508 -5.76 23.08 -20.36
C VAL A 508 -4.50 22.24 -20.12
N VAL A 509 -4.66 20.93 -19.92
CA VAL A 509 -3.55 20.03 -19.56
C VAL A 509 -2.60 19.87 -20.75
N ALA A 510 -3.12 19.53 -21.93
CA ALA A 510 -2.27 19.30 -23.11
C ALA A 510 -1.48 20.55 -23.50
N LYS A 511 -2.09 21.73 -23.43
CA LYS A 511 -1.42 23.02 -23.66
C LYS A 511 -0.23 23.17 -22.71
N ARG A 512 -0.41 22.92 -21.41
CA ARG A 512 0.68 23.04 -20.43
C ARG A 512 1.80 22.04 -20.65
N VAL A 513 1.48 20.80 -21.04
CA VAL A 513 2.45 19.76 -21.41
C VAL A 513 3.28 20.20 -22.63
N GLN A 514 2.62 20.74 -23.66
CA GLN A 514 3.26 21.23 -24.87
C GLN A 514 4.16 22.44 -24.59
N GLU A 515 3.73 23.36 -23.73
CA GLU A 515 4.56 24.48 -23.25
C GLU A 515 5.79 23.99 -22.47
N ALA A 516 5.69 22.87 -21.75
CA ALA A 516 6.83 22.25 -21.10
C ALA A 516 7.81 21.61 -22.12
N GLY A 517 7.38 21.41 -23.36
CA GLY A 517 8.19 20.86 -24.46
C GLY A 517 7.94 19.38 -24.73
N PHE A 518 6.82 18.81 -24.25
CA PHE A 518 6.52 17.39 -24.37
C PHE A 518 5.28 17.14 -25.24
N PRO A 519 5.22 16.00 -25.96
CA PRO A 519 4.02 15.58 -26.67
C PRO A 519 2.91 15.19 -25.69
N TYR A 520 1.68 15.58 -26.05
CA TYR A 520 0.45 15.11 -25.44
C TYR A 520 -0.34 14.33 -26.48
N VAL A 521 -0.69 13.08 -26.17
CA VAL A 521 -1.46 12.20 -27.05
C VAL A 521 -2.80 11.87 -26.44
N SER A 522 -3.80 11.71 -27.31
CA SER A 522 -5.17 11.36 -26.94
C SER A 522 -5.71 10.43 -28.02
N VAL A 523 -6.31 9.32 -27.60
CA VAL A 523 -6.97 8.36 -28.48
C VAL A 523 -8.41 8.77 -28.75
N ASP A 524 -9.09 8.03 -29.63
CA ASP A 524 -10.52 8.21 -29.85
C ASP A 524 -11.32 7.42 -28.81
N PHE A 525 -11.58 8.05 -27.66
CA PHE A 525 -12.31 7.45 -26.55
C PHE A 525 -13.76 7.11 -26.87
N GLU A 526 -14.36 7.68 -27.93
CA GLU A 526 -15.73 7.35 -28.35
C GLU A 526 -15.84 5.91 -28.89
N ARG A 527 -14.71 5.30 -29.26
CA ARG A 527 -14.64 3.88 -29.62
C ARG A 527 -14.67 2.94 -28.42
N LEU A 528 -14.50 3.46 -27.21
CA LEU A 528 -14.63 2.70 -25.98
C LEU A 528 -16.02 2.87 -25.39
N THR A 529 -16.65 1.73 -25.15
CA THR A 529 -17.98 1.57 -24.56
C THR A 529 -17.85 1.11 -23.11
N ASP A 530 -18.96 1.04 -22.38
CA ASP A 530 -18.92 0.53 -21.01
C ASP A 530 -18.34 -0.89 -20.95
N GLU A 531 -18.61 -1.72 -21.97
CA GLU A 531 -18.17 -3.12 -22.08
C GLU A 531 -16.65 -3.28 -22.18
N ASP A 532 -15.93 -2.19 -22.43
CA ASP A 532 -14.47 -2.15 -22.50
C ASP A 532 -13.82 -1.93 -21.12
N TYR A 533 -14.62 -1.70 -20.08
CA TYR A 533 -14.20 -1.48 -18.71
C TYR A 533 -14.80 -2.51 -17.75
N PHE A 534 -14.02 -3.05 -16.81
CA PHE A 534 -14.56 -3.97 -15.79
C PHE A 534 -15.11 -3.24 -14.56
N ASP A 535 -14.80 -1.96 -14.40
CA ASP A 535 -15.44 -1.11 -13.41
C ASP A 535 -15.69 0.28 -14.00
N TYR A 536 -15.43 1.35 -13.24
CA TYR A 536 -15.73 2.72 -13.64
C TYR A 536 -14.56 3.40 -14.38
N ASP A 537 -13.34 2.88 -14.27
CA ASP A 537 -12.13 3.52 -14.84
C ASP A 537 -11.04 2.55 -15.28
N HIS A 538 -11.19 1.25 -15.05
CA HIS A 538 -10.23 0.24 -15.49
C HIS A 538 -10.70 -0.56 -16.70
N ILE A 539 -9.88 -0.51 -17.74
CA ILE A 539 -10.06 -1.27 -18.97
C ILE A 539 -9.91 -2.77 -18.70
N ASN A 540 -10.79 -3.58 -19.31
CA ASN A 540 -10.70 -5.03 -19.34
C ASN A 540 -9.99 -5.53 -20.61
N SER A 541 -9.90 -6.85 -20.78
CA SER A 541 -9.26 -7.48 -21.94
C SER A 541 -9.86 -7.07 -23.28
N ARG A 542 -11.17 -6.78 -23.33
CA ARG A 542 -11.85 -6.30 -24.53
C ARG A 542 -11.46 -4.86 -24.82
N GLY A 543 -11.50 -3.99 -23.81
CA GLY A 543 -11.07 -2.60 -23.98
C GLY A 543 -9.60 -2.49 -24.33
N ALA A 544 -8.73 -3.36 -23.81
CA ALA A 544 -7.32 -3.39 -24.17
C ALA A 544 -7.12 -3.66 -25.67
N ARG A 545 -7.90 -4.57 -26.26
CA ARG A 545 -7.89 -4.85 -27.71
C ARG A 545 -8.29 -3.64 -28.56
N THR A 546 -9.16 -2.77 -28.03
CA THR A 546 -9.58 -1.55 -28.71
C THR A 546 -8.60 -0.40 -28.48
N PHE A 547 -8.16 -0.19 -27.24
CA PHE A 547 -7.34 0.92 -26.80
C PHE A 547 -5.90 0.83 -27.31
N ILE A 548 -5.26 -0.34 -27.21
CA ILE A 548 -3.83 -0.49 -27.52
C ILE A 548 -3.47 -0.14 -28.96
N PRO A 549 -4.20 -0.60 -30.00
CA PRO A 549 -3.91 -0.21 -31.37
C PRO A 549 -4.02 1.31 -31.59
N MET A 550 -5.00 1.96 -30.96
CA MET A 550 -5.15 3.42 -31.03
C MET A 550 -3.98 4.13 -30.34
N LEU A 551 -3.59 3.67 -29.15
CA LEU A 551 -2.46 4.22 -28.41
C LEU A 551 -1.17 4.08 -29.22
N VAL A 552 -0.88 2.87 -29.69
CA VAL A 552 0.31 2.55 -30.51
C VAL A 552 0.41 3.48 -31.71
N GLN A 553 -0.71 3.70 -32.41
CA GLN A 553 -0.74 4.64 -33.54
C GLN A 553 -0.32 6.06 -33.12
N LYS A 554 -0.74 6.52 -31.93
CA LYS A 554 -0.45 7.87 -31.42
C LYS A 554 0.98 8.01 -30.88
N ILE A 555 1.54 6.98 -30.26
CA ILE A 555 2.87 7.06 -29.64
C ILE A 555 4.02 6.67 -30.58
N ARG A 556 3.75 5.90 -31.65
CA ARG A 556 4.77 5.46 -32.61
C ARG A 556 5.71 6.57 -33.13
N PRO A 557 5.26 7.80 -33.43
CA PRO A 557 6.17 8.86 -33.91
C PRO A 557 7.22 9.30 -32.89
N TYR A 558 7.02 8.99 -31.61
CA TYR A 558 7.85 9.47 -30.49
C TYR A 558 8.69 8.36 -29.86
N VAL A 559 8.47 7.10 -30.26
CA VAL A 559 9.13 5.94 -29.67
C VAL A 559 10.11 5.38 -30.69
N GLN A 560 11.37 5.20 -30.28
CA GLN A 560 12.39 4.59 -31.12
C GLN A 560 12.18 3.07 -31.17
N ALA A 561 12.25 2.49 -32.37
CA ALA A 561 12.27 1.04 -32.51
C ALA A 561 13.51 0.48 -31.81
N TYR A 562 13.31 -0.52 -30.98
CA TYR A 562 14.36 -1.28 -30.33
C TYR A 562 14.61 -2.54 -31.15
N PRO A 563 15.76 -2.69 -31.83
CA PRO A 563 16.08 -3.95 -32.47
C PRO A 563 16.15 -5.02 -31.38
N ILE A 564 15.17 -5.93 -31.36
CA ILE A 564 15.22 -7.12 -30.52
C ILE A 564 16.53 -7.82 -30.88
N LYS A 565 17.50 -7.87 -29.95
CA LYS A 565 18.66 -8.73 -30.11
C LYS A 565 18.12 -10.16 -30.15
N THR A 566 17.96 -10.71 -31.34
CA THR A 566 17.96 -12.15 -31.51
C THR A 566 19.31 -12.62 -31.00
N LEU A 567 19.33 -13.28 -29.84
CA LEU A 567 20.49 -14.06 -29.42
C LEU A 567 20.64 -15.14 -30.48
N SER A 568 21.55 -14.93 -31.42
CA SER A 568 22.09 -15.99 -32.24
C SER A 568 22.60 -17.04 -31.27
N GLY A 569 21.94 -18.20 -31.23
CA GLY A 569 22.42 -19.36 -30.49
C GLY A 569 23.89 -19.65 -30.86
N PRO A 570 24.66 -20.30 -29.98
CA PRO A 570 26.06 -20.56 -30.24
C PRO A 570 26.19 -21.28 -31.58
N SER A 571 26.91 -20.65 -32.51
CA SER A 571 27.34 -21.29 -33.74
C SER A 571 28.10 -22.55 -33.36
N SER A 572 27.57 -23.69 -33.77
CA SER A 572 28.29 -24.95 -33.75
C SER A 572 29.51 -24.82 -34.66
N GLU A 573 30.68 -24.61 -34.05
CA GLU A 573 31.97 -25.11 -34.55
C GLU A 573 32.44 -26.26 -33.65
#